data_AF-A0A6A6Y4G5-F1
#
_entry.id   AF-A0A6A6Y4G5-F1
#
_cell.length_a   1.000
_cell.length_b   1.000
_cell.length_c   1.000
_cell.angle_alpha   90.00
_cell.angle_beta   90.00
_cell.angle_gamma   90.00
#
_symmetry.space_group_name_H-M   'P 1'
#
loop_
_entity.id
_entity.type
_entity.pdbx_description
1 polymer ?
#
loop_
_entity_poly.entity_id
_entity_poly.type
_entity_poly.pdbx_seq_one_letter_code
_entity_poly.pdbx_strand_id
1 'polypeptide(L)'
;MTAAAVLHQAVLRFGVPDTSISVEERGLYAFPANKDVEEFDFQLRDARTSPEILPGMAGLDAQGFAFVKHKSALQDSKDWLTGHNVEKTYIPEIEKLACEVTGGKRAVVMDASFRLKPADDQIQLDWYRRRGDAIDDQVALLPKNVTAVYGREVGAAIEPARQAHIDYTCQGMRDTARYRRQDIYDMCKKTMEAEDAVARGEKHSKEVPRYAAFSAWRPLSTVRRDPIAVCDSRSVKADDYAKVLYRAVSDITGSREYHLEAAWLSPPGEKSD
;
A
#
# COMPACT_ATOMS: atom_id res chain seq x y z
N MET A 1 33.98 24.56 -1.99
CA MET A 1 33.60 23.75 -0.83
C MET A 1 32.33 23.01 -1.18
N THR A 2 32.42 21.73 -1.51
CA THR A 2 31.24 20.87 -1.66
C THR A 2 30.62 20.72 -0.29
N ALA A 3 29.36 21.14 -0.12
CA ALA A 3 28.60 20.87 1.10
C ALA A 3 28.68 19.37 1.39
N ALA A 4 29.07 18.99 2.61
CA ALA A 4 29.06 17.59 3.02
C ALA A 4 27.64 17.04 2.78
N ALA A 5 27.53 15.90 2.10
CA ALA A 5 26.24 15.26 1.88
C ALA A 5 25.60 14.99 3.24
N VAL A 6 24.40 15.53 3.47
CA VAL A 6 23.63 15.23 4.67
C VAL A 6 23.25 13.75 4.59
N LEU A 7 23.86 12.94 5.45
CA LEU A 7 23.47 11.54 5.62
C LEU A 7 22.19 11.51 6.43
N HIS A 8 21.08 11.17 5.78
CA HIS A 8 19.83 10.90 6.46
C HIS A 8 19.89 9.49 7.07
N GLN A 9 19.38 9.32 8.28
CA GLN A 9 19.27 8.03 8.95
C GLN A 9 17.80 7.75 9.28
N ALA A 10 17.43 6.47 9.26
CA ALA A 10 16.13 6.01 9.74
C ALA A 10 16.27 4.68 10.46
N VAL A 11 15.41 4.48 11.45
CA VAL A 11 15.21 3.18 12.09
C VAL A 11 14.15 2.43 11.29
N LEU A 12 14.50 1.30 10.70
CA LEU A 12 13.54 0.39 10.06
C LEU A 12 13.21 -0.74 11.03
N ARG A 13 11.92 -0.99 11.20
CA ARG A 13 11.40 -2.07 12.04
C ARG A 13 10.98 -3.25 11.18
N PHE A 14 11.45 -4.43 11.59
CA PHE A 14 11.03 -5.73 11.11
C PHE A 14 10.28 -6.43 12.24
N GLY A 15 9.22 -7.16 11.91
CA GLY A 15 8.24 -7.57 12.90
C GLY A 15 7.79 -8.99 12.64
N VAL A 16 7.62 -9.74 13.72
CA VAL A 16 7.00 -11.05 13.68
C VAL A 16 5.52 -10.86 14.00
N PRO A 17 4.60 -11.14 13.06
CA PRO A 17 3.17 -10.91 13.30
C PRO A 17 2.67 -11.83 14.42
N ASP A 18 1.88 -11.29 15.34
CA ASP A 18 1.15 -12.10 16.31
C ASP A 18 -0.05 -12.78 15.65
N THR A 19 0.09 -14.08 15.43
CA THR A 19 -0.95 -14.91 14.81
C THR A 19 -1.96 -15.46 15.82
N SER A 20 -1.83 -15.13 17.11
CA SER A 20 -2.78 -15.58 18.14
C SER A 20 -4.13 -14.87 18.05
N ILE A 21 -4.15 -13.66 17.49
CA ILE A 21 -5.35 -12.85 17.28
C ILE A 21 -5.87 -13.08 15.87
N SER A 22 -7.12 -13.53 15.75
CA SER A 22 -7.70 -13.81 14.44
C SER A 22 -7.91 -12.53 13.62
N VAL A 23 -7.96 -12.66 12.29
CA VAL A 23 -8.30 -11.53 11.39
C VAL A 23 -9.68 -10.94 11.69
N GLU A 24 -10.61 -11.74 12.22
CA GLU A 24 -11.97 -11.32 12.55
C GLU A 24 -12.07 -10.47 13.82
N GLU A 25 -11.07 -10.52 14.69
CA GLU A 25 -11.01 -9.71 15.91
C GLU A 25 -10.36 -8.34 15.68
N ARG A 26 -9.77 -8.14 14.50
CA ARG A 26 -9.03 -6.93 14.13
C ARG A 26 -9.93 -5.95 13.37
N GLY A 27 -9.60 -4.66 13.45
CA GLY A 27 -10.27 -3.61 12.69
C GLY A 27 -10.03 -3.74 11.18
N LEU A 28 -10.81 -2.98 10.39
CA LEU A 28 -10.61 -2.83 8.95
C LEU A 28 -9.20 -2.28 8.67
N TYR A 29 -8.51 -2.91 7.71
CA TYR A 29 -7.14 -2.61 7.30
C TYR A 29 -6.15 -2.61 8.46
N ALA A 30 -6.41 -3.36 9.52
CA ALA A 30 -5.55 -3.44 10.70
C ALA A 30 -4.52 -4.57 10.54
N PHE A 31 -3.25 -4.19 10.63
CA PHE A 31 -2.17 -5.15 10.83
C PHE A 31 -2.38 -5.97 12.12
N PRO A 32 -1.82 -7.19 12.20
CA PRO A 32 -1.69 -7.86 13.47
C PRO A 32 -0.79 -7.04 14.42
N ALA A 33 -0.91 -7.31 15.72
CA ALA A 33 0.09 -6.85 16.68
C ALA A 33 1.45 -7.50 16.36
N ASN A 34 2.52 -7.00 16.98
CA ASN A 34 3.82 -7.63 16.92
C ASN A 34 3.97 -8.62 18.06
N LYS A 35 4.30 -9.87 17.73
CA LYS A 35 4.80 -10.84 18.71
C LYS A 35 6.23 -10.49 19.14
N ASP A 36 7.03 -10.01 18.19
CA ASP A 36 8.41 -9.57 18.39
C ASP A 36 8.78 -8.53 17.32
N VAL A 37 9.79 -7.70 17.60
CA VAL A 37 10.31 -6.70 16.67
C VAL A 37 11.83 -6.61 16.73
N GLU A 38 12.43 -6.36 15.59
CA GLU A 38 13.84 -5.99 15.47
C GLU A 38 13.95 -4.65 14.73
N GLU A 39 14.74 -3.74 15.28
CA GLU A 39 14.96 -2.41 14.74
C GLU A 39 16.41 -2.24 14.32
N PHE A 40 16.61 -1.68 13.14
CA PHE A 40 17.94 -1.49 12.56
C PHE A 40 18.10 -0.06 12.07
N ASP A 41 19.26 0.52 12.35
CA ASP A 41 19.66 1.82 11.81
C ASP A 41 20.11 1.68 10.35
N PHE A 42 19.44 2.40 9.45
CA PHE A 42 19.80 2.48 8.04
C PHE A 42 20.21 3.89 7.64
N GLN A 43 21.26 3.98 6.83
CA GLN A 43 21.54 5.19 6.08
C GLN A 43 20.59 5.28 4.88
N LEU A 44 19.84 6.37 4.81
CA LEU A 44 18.95 6.66 3.70
C LEU A 44 19.70 7.36 2.57
N ARG A 45 19.42 6.92 1.35
CA ARG A 45 19.85 7.58 0.11
C ARG A 45 18.73 8.48 -0.40
N ASP A 46 19.07 9.69 -0.84
CA ASP A 46 18.07 10.59 -1.43
C ASP A 46 17.66 10.10 -2.82
N ALA A 47 16.48 9.48 -2.89
CA ALA A 47 15.90 8.95 -4.11
C ALA A 47 15.75 10.00 -5.23
N ARG A 48 15.67 11.29 -4.90
CA ARG A 48 15.54 12.37 -5.90
C ARG A 48 16.80 12.60 -6.73
N THR A 49 17.93 12.14 -6.21
CA THR A 49 19.27 12.35 -6.78
C THR A 49 20.02 11.04 -7.07
N SER A 50 19.48 9.90 -6.66
CA SER A 50 20.13 8.60 -6.85
C SER A 50 20.12 8.19 -8.33
N PRO A 51 21.30 7.94 -8.95
CA PRO A 51 21.37 7.43 -10.33
C PRO A 51 21.03 5.94 -10.43
N GLU A 52 20.92 5.23 -9.31
CA GLU A 52 20.65 3.77 -9.26
C GLU A 52 19.16 3.43 -9.38
N ILE A 53 18.27 4.43 -9.28
CA ILE A 53 16.83 4.23 -9.39
C ILE A 53 16.44 4.28 -10.87
N LEU A 54 15.93 3.17 -11.37
CA LEU A 54 15.41 3.07 -12.72
C LEU A 54 14.09 3.84 -12.82
N PRO A 55 13.84 4.54 -13.93
CA PRO A 55 12.62 5.32 -14.10
C PRO A 55 11.44 4.44 -14.53
N GLY A 56 10.23 4.94 -14.27
CA GLY A 56 9.00 4.42 -14.85
C GLY A 56 8.77 2.92 -14.63
N MET A 57 8.24 2.24 -15.64
CA MET A 57 8.01 0.80 -15.61
C MET A 57 9.28 -0.02 -15.36
N ALA A 58 10.46 0.42 -15.81
CA ALA A 58 11.70 -0.32 -15.56
C ALA A 58 12.05 -0.39 -14.06
N GLY A 59 11.82 0.70 -13.31
CA GLY A 59 11.95 0.69 -11.84
C GLY A 59 10.88 -0.13 -11.16
N LEU A 60 9.62 0.02 -11.59
CA LEU A 60 8.50 -0.74 -11.02
C LEU A 60 8.68 -2.25 -11.19
N ASP A 61 9.12 -2.71 -12.37
CA ASP A 61 9.31 -4.12 -12.69
C ASP A 61 10.57 -4.70 -12.03
N ALA A 62 11.70 -4.00 -12.10
CA ALA A 62 12.97 -4.54 -11.62
C ALA A 62 13.23 -4.27 -10.14
N GLN A 63 12.81 -3.13 -9.59
CA GLN A 63 13.14 -2.70 -8.23
C GLN A 63 11.91 -2.63 -7.31
N GLY A 64 10.71 -2.78 -7.85
CA GLY A 64 9.45 -2.69 -7.10
C GLY A 64 8.98 -1.26 -6.81
N PHE A 65 9.72 -0.23 -7.26
CA PHE A 65 9.35 1.17 -7.09
C PHE A 65 9.93 2.05 -8.20
N ALA A 66 9.32 3.21 -8.41
CA ALA A 66 9.86 4.24 -9.29
C ALA A 66 9.65 5.62 -8.69
N PHE A 67 10.62 6.52 -8.91
CA PHE A 67 10.48 7.92 -8.52
C PHE A 67 9.99 8.75 -9.70
N VAL A 68 8.88 9.48 -9.50
CA VAL A 68 8.24 10.27 -10.56
C VAL A 68 8.16 11.74 -10.14
N LYS A 69 8.77 12.62 -10.93
CA LYS A 69 8.62 14.08 -10.76
C LYS A 69 7.29 14.50 -11.36
N HIS A 70 6.31 14.80 -10.52
CA HIS A 70 4.96 15.16 -10.96
C HIS A 70 4.40 16.37 -10.22
N LYS A 71 3.90 17.36 -10.99
CA LYS A 71 3.25 18.55 -10.44
C LYS A 71 1.74 18.36 -10.50
N SER A 72 1.08 18.28 -9.35
CA SER A 72 -0.39 18.16 -9.29
C SER A 72 -1.08 19.49 -9.53
N ALA A 73 -2.35 19.45 -9.93
CA ALA A 73 -3.23 20.59 -9.85
C ALA A 73 -3.44 21.07 -8.39
N LEU A 74 -3.38 20.17 -7.40
CA LEU A 74 -3.41 20.52 -5.98
C LEU A 74 -2.00 20.86 -5.51
N GLN A 75 -1.81 22.05 -4.95
CA GLN A 75 -0.49 22.58 -4.58
C GLN A 75 -0.42 23.00 -3.12
N ASP A 76 -1.46 23.62 -2.56
CA ASP A 76 -1.49 23.97 -1.14
C ASP A 76 -1.90 22.74 -0.31
N SER A 77 -1.17 22.49 0.79
CA SER A 77 -1.52 21.52 1.83
C SER A 77 -3.01 21.53 2.23
N LYS A 78 -3.66 22.71 2.27
CA LYS A 78 -5.08 22.86 2.60
C LYS A 78 -6.01 22.35 1.51
N ASP A 79 -5.61 22.47 0.24
CA ASP A 79 -6.43 22.02 -0.89
C ASP A 79 -6.66 20.51 -0.83
N TRP A 80 -5.67 19.75 -0.38
CA TRP A 80 -5.75 18.29 -0.22
C TRP A 80 -6.81 17.86 0.77
N LEU A 81 -6.98 18.63 1.86
CA LEU A 81 -7.90 18.29 2.95
C LEU A 81 -9.29 18.90 2.76
N THR A 82 -9.50 19.71 1.72
CA THR A 82 -10.74 20.46 1.52
C THR A 82 -11.72 19.69 0.63
N GLY A 83 -12.92 19.45 1.16
CA GLY A 83 -14.06 18.92 0.42
C GLY A 83 -13.71 17.66 -0.39
N HIS A 84 -14.03 17.70 -1.68
CA HIS A 84 -13.86 16.58 -2.62
C HIS A 84 -12.74 16.84 -3.64
N ASN A 85 -11.74 17.65 -3.30
CA ASN A 85 -10.67 18.00 -4.23
C ASN A 85 -9.84 16.77 -4.65
N VAL A 86 -9.56 15.86 -3.71
CA VAL A 86 -8.87 14.61 -3.99
C VAL A 86 -9.66 13.78 -5.00
N GLU A 87 -10.95 13.59 -4.75
CA GLU A 87 -11.83 12.77 -5.57
C GLU A 87 -12.00 13.35 -6.96
N LYS A 88 -12.23 14.66 -7.06
CA LYS A 88 -12.54 15.33 -8.34
C LYS A 88 -11.32 15.68 -9.17
N THR A 89 -10.15 15.83 -8.54
CA THR A 89 -8.95 16.35 -9.20
C THR A 89 -7.80 15.36 -9.12
N TYR A 90 -7.41 14.93 -7.92
CA TYR A 90 -6.20 14.15 -7.74
C TYR A 90 -6.33 12.69 -8.17
N ILE A 91 -7.47 12.05 -7.91
CA ILE A 91 -7.71 10.66 -8.33
C ILE A 91 -7.61 10.52 -9.87
N PRO A 92 -8.35 11.30 -10.68
CA PRO A 92 -8.19 11.26 -12.14
C PRO A 92 -6.77 11.57 -12.61
N GLU A 93 -6.08 12.50 -11.92
CA GLU A 93 -4.70 12.85 -12.21
C GLU A 93 -3.74 11.66 -11.99
N ILE A 94 -3.90 10.92 -10.90
CA ILE A 94 -3.08 9.74 -10.57
C ILE A 94 -3.40 8.55 -11.46
N GLU A 95 -4.65 8.34 -11.85
CA GLU A 95 -5.01 7.28 -12.82
C GLU A 95 -4.35 7.53 -14.18
N LYS A 96 -4.35 8.79 -14.63
CA LYS A 96 -3.64 9.21 -15.84
C LYS A 96 -2.13 9.00 -15.69
N LEU A 97 -1.53 9.49 -14.59
CA LEU A 97 -0.10 9.35 -14.33
C LEU A 97 0.32 7.88 -14.27
N ALA A 98 -0.47 7.02 -13.63
CA ALA A 98 -0.20 5.59 -13.56
C ALA A 98 -0.13 4.99 -14.97
N CYS A 99 -1.07 5.32 -15.86
CA CYS A 99 -1.02 4.89 -17.26
C CYS A 99 0.23 5.40 -17.99
N GLU A 100 0.61 6.68 -17.81
CA GLU A 100 1.80 7.28 -18.44
C GLU A 100 3.11 6.62 -17.97
N VAL A 101 3.23 6.34 -16.68
CA VAL A 101 4.41 5.73 -16.06
C VAL A 101 4.55 4.26 -16.45
N THR A 102 3.41 3.55 -16.54
CA THR A 102 3.40 2.10 -16.73
C THR A 102 3.23 1.66 -18.19
N GLY A 103 2.73 2.54 -19.06
CA GLY A 103 2.21 2.14 -20.38
C GLY A 103 0.85 1.42 -20.30
N GLY A 104 0.22 1.38 -19.13
CA GLY A 104 -1.11 0.82 -18.94
C GLY A 104 -2.18 1.60 -19.72
N LYS A 105 -3.23 0.90 -20.16
CA LYS A 105 -4.34 1.51 -20.91
C LYS A 105 -5.42 2.11 -20.01
N ARG A 106 -5.52 1.60 -18.78
CA ARG A 106 -6.54 1.92 -17.80
C ARG A 106 -5.92 1.81 -16.41
N ALA A 107 -6.35 2.65 -15.50
CA ALA A 107 -6.01 2.61 -14.09
C ALA A 107 -7.27 2.95 -13.29
N VAL A 108 -7.33 2.48 -12.04
CA VAL A 108 -8.39 2.79 -11.09
C VAL A 108 -7.76 2.95 -9.71
N VAL A 109 -8.13 4.01 -8.98
CA VAL A 109 -7.71 4.16 -7.58
C VAL A 109 -8.64 3.37 -6.66
N MET A 110 -8.06 2.53 -5.81
CA MET A 110 -8.80 1.70 -4.86
C MET A 110 -9.27 2.52 -3.65
N ASP A 111 -8.36 3.29 -3.07
CA ASP A 111 -8.60 4.22 -1.98
C ASP A 111 -7.49 5.28 -1.92
N ALA A 112 -7.74 6.34 -1.16
CA ALA A 112 -6.74 7.34 -0.81
C ALA A 112 -6.81 7.64 0.69
N SER A 113 -5.65 7.75 1.33
CA SER A 113 -5.59 8.01 2.76
C SER A 113 -4.54 9.05 3.10
N PHE A 114 -4.75 9.72 4.23
CA PHE A 114 -3.82 10.72 4.76
C PHE A 114 -3.12 10.22 6.02
N ARG A 115 -1.84 10.58 6.14
CA ARG A 115 -1.00 10.32 7.31
C ARG A 115 -0.66 11.67 7.96
N LEU A 116 -1.49 12.10 8.91
CA LEU A 116 -1.43 13.44 9.52
C LEU A 116 -1.08 13.42 11.02
N LYS A 117 -0.90 12.23 11.61
CA LYS A 117 -0.56 12.07 13.03
C LYS A 117 0.76 11.30 13.22
N PRO A 118 1.47 11.48 14.35
CA PRO A 118 2.61 10.64 14.71
C PRO A 118 2.27 9.16 14.86
N ALA A 119 3.30 8.32 14.87
CA ALA A 119 3.17 6.88 15.09
C ALA A 119 3.36 6.51 16.57
N ASP A 120 2.50 7.04 17.43
CA ASP A 120 2.61 6.92 18.89
C ASP A 120 1.97 5.62 19.39
N ASP A 121 0.88 5.18 18.76
CA ASP A 121 0.15 3.97 19.13
C ASP A 121 1.01 2.72 18.85
N GLN A 122 1.67 2.66 17.69
CA GLN A 122 2.54 1.56 17.27
C GLN A 122 3.85 1.42 18.07
N ILE A 123 4.09 2.25 19.10
CA ILE A 123 5.23 2.05 20.01
C ILE A 123 5.04 0.81 20.87
N GLN A 124 3.80 0.52 21.27
CA GLN A 124 3.46 -0.68 22.04
C GLN A 124 3.41 -1.91 21.11
N LEU A 125 4.14 -2.96 21.44
CA LEU A 125 4.29 -4.13 20.56
C LEU A 125 2.98 -4.89 20.37
N ASP A 126 2.21 -5.03 21.45
CA ASP A 126 0.91 -5.70 21.49
C ASP A 126 -0.24 -4.83 20.96
N TRP A 127 0.05 -3.60 20.52
CA TRP A 127 -0.97 -2.71 19.98
C TRP A 127 -1.43 -3.17 18.59
N TYR A 128 -2.75 -3.19 18.42
CA TYR A 128 -3.42 -3.34 17.14
C TYR A 128 -4.79 -2.67 17.20
N ARG A 129 -5.33 -2.31 16.04
CA ARG A 129 -6.72 -1.82 15.94
C ARG A 129 -7.69 -2.99 16.10
N ARG A 130 -8.62 -2.85 17.03
CA ARG A 130 -9.65 -3.86 17.32
C ARG A 130 -10.85 -3.67 16.40
N ARG A 131 -11.57 -4.75 16.16
CA ARG A 131 -12.84 -4.69 15.46
C ARG A 131 -13.82 -3.78 16.21
N GLY A 132 -14.48 -2.89 15.48
CA GLY A 132 -15.40 -1.90 16.07
C GLY A 132 -14.72 -0.64 16.63
N ASP A 133 -13.42 -0.45 16.42
CA ASP A 133 -12.78 0.84 16.68
C ASP A 133 -13.33 1.92 15.74
N ALA A 134 -13.08 3.21 16.06
CA ALA A 134 -13.64 4.36 15.34
C ALA A 134 -13.40 4.36 13.81
N ILE A 135 -12.34 3.72 13.33
CA ILE A 135 -12.09 3.56 11.89
C ILE A 135 -13.12 2.63 11.24
N ASP A 136 -13.55 1.56 11.90
CA ASP A 136 -14.59 0.67 11.38
C ASP A 136 -15.88 1.45 11.15
N ASP A 137 -16.26 2.31 12.11
CA ASP A 137 -17.42 3.18 12.02
C ASP A 137 -17.28 4.20 10.89
N GLN A 138 -16.13 4.87 10.78
CA GLN A 138 -15.88 5.84 9.71
C GLN A 138 -15.95 5.20 8.33
N VAL A 139 -15.32 4.03 8.17
CA VAL A 139 -15.32 3.31 6.90
C VAL A 139 -16.72 2.78 6.57
N ALA A 140 -17.51 2.39 7.57
CA ALA A 140 -18.90 1.97 7.36
C ALA A 140 -19.80 3.08 6.79
N LEU A 141 -19.47 4.34 7.05
CA LEU A 141 -20.19 5.52 6.53
C LEU A 141 -19.80 5.89 5.10
N LEU A 142 -18.67 5.38 4.58
CA LEU A 142 -18.21 5.70 3.23
C LEU A 142 -19.08 4.99 2.17
N PRO A 143 -19.39 5.64 1.04
CA PRO A 143 -20.01 4.96 -0.08
C PRO A 143 -19.08 3.85 -0.58
N LYS A 144 -19.60 2.63 -0.70
CA LYS A 144 -18.79 1.45 -1.00
C LYS A 144 -18.49 1.28 -2.49
N ASN A 145 -19.31 1.91 -3.33
CA ASN A 145 -19.24 1.85 -4.78
C ASN A 145 -18.39 2.99 -5.41
N VAL A 146 -17.62 3.72 -4.60
CA VAL A 146 -16.69 4.75 -5.06
C VAL A 146 -15.34 4.62 -4.37
N THR A 147 -14.35 5.38 -4.83
CA THR A 147 -13.05 5.46 -4.16
C THR A 147 -13.17 6.11 -2.79
N ALA A 148 -12.86 5.32 -1.75
CA ALA A 148 -12.84 5.77 -0.38
C ALA A 148 -11.68 6.77 -0.19
N VAL A 149 -11.97 7.94 0.37
CA VAL A 149 -10.95 8.90 0.81
C VAL A 149 -11.16 9.23 2.28
N TYR A 150 -10.16 8.94 3.11
CA TYR A 150 -10.29 9.04 4.56
C TYR A 150 -9.02 9.60 5.23
N GLY A 151 -9.15 10.02 6.49
CA GLY A 151 -8.06 10.58 7.28
C GLY A 151 -7.79 12.08 7.10
N ARG A 152 -8.75 12.84 6.55
CA ARG A 152 -8.60 14.30 6.35
C ARG A 152 -8.41 15.10 7.64
N GLU A 153 -8.89 14.56 8.75
CA GLU A 153 -8.74 15.14 10.08
C GLU A 153 -7.74 14.34 10.90
N VAL A 154 -6.97 14.99 11.76
CA VAL A 154 -5.91 14.35 12.57
C VAL A 154 -6.44 13.17 13.40
N GLY A 155 -7.63 13.31 14.00
CA GLY A 155 -8.25 12.24 14.79
C GLY A 155 -8.72 11.03 13.97
N ALA A 156 -8.93 11.22 12.67
CA ALA A 156 -9.31 10.16 11.72
C ALA A 156 -8.12 9.67 10.88
N ALA A 157 -6.96 10.32 10.99
CA ALA A 157 -5.78 9.98 10.23
C ALA A 157 -5.13 8.70 10.76
N ILE A 158 -4.61 7.90 9.85
CA ILE A 158 -3.87 6.70 10.21
C ILE A 158 -2.41 7.11 10.49
N GLU A 159 -1.76 6.39 11.39
CA GLU A 159 -0.34 6.55 11.66
C GLU A 159 0.53 6.13 10.46
N PRO A 160 1.71 6.73 10.27
CA PRO A 160 2.76 6.15 9.43
C PRO A 160 2.97 4.68 9.81
N ALA A 161 3.08 3.80 8.81
CA ALA A 161 3.42 2.42 9.07
C ALA A 161 4.88 2.36 9.56
N ARG A 162 5.12 1.70 10.70
CA ARG A 162 6.50 1.54 11.22
C ARG A 162 7.16 0.25 10.74
N GLN A 163 6.34 -0.73 10.38
CA GLN A 163 6.78 -2.06 9.95
C GLN A 163 7.18 -2.07 8.47
N ALA A 164 8.28 -2.72 8.11
CA ALA A 164 8.59 -3.02 6.70
C ALA A 164 7.56 -4.04 6.15
N HIS A 165 6.87 -3.67 5.07
CA HIS A 165 5.79 -4.47 4.49
C HIS A 165 5.59 -4.17 3.01
N ILE A 166 4.81 -5.03 2.36
CA ILE A 166 4.10 -4.76 1.11
C ILE A 166 2.61 -4.72 1.41
N ASP A 167 1.87 -3.80 0.80
CA ASP A 167 0.42 -3.63 1.03
C ASP A 167 -0.43 -4.73 0.36
N TYR A 168 0.09 -5.34 -0.71
CA TYR A 168 -0.59 -6.37 -1.49
C TYR A 168 0.41 -7.43 -1.91
N THR A 169 0.12 -8.70 -1.63
CA THR A 169 0.76 -9.79 -2.38
C THR A 169 0.09 -9.92 -3.76
N CYS A 170 0.64 -10.75 -4.65
CA CYS A 170 -0.05 -11.10 -5.89
C CYS A 170 -1.42 -11.76 -5.64
N GLN A 171 -1.57 -12.47 -4.51
CA GLN A 171 -2.86 -13.04 -4.11
C GLN A 171 -3.79 -11.93 -3.59
N GLY A 172 -3.31 -11.03 -2.72
CA GLY A 172 -4.10 -9.90 -2.26
C GLY A 172 -4.61 -9.02 -3.41
N MET A 173 -3.77 -8.76 -4.41
CA MET A 173 -4.18 -8.06 -5.63
C MET A 173 -5.29 -8.81 -6.39
N ARG A 174 -5.19 -10.13 -6.51
CA ARG A 174 -6.21 -10.98 -7.14
C ARG A 174 -7.53 -10.94 -6.40
N ASP A 175 -7.49 -10.94 -5.08
CA ASP A 175 -8.67 -10.88 -4.22
C ASP A 175 -9.31 -9.50 -4.30
N THR A 176 -8.51 -8.43 -4.27
CA THR A 176 -8.99 -7.06 -4.51
C THR A 176 -9.67 -6.94 -5.87
N ALA A 177 -9.08 -7.49 -6.93
CA ALA A 177 -9.68 -7.47 -8.27
C ALA A 177 -11.04 -8.20 -8.32
N ARG A 178 -11.24 -9.24 -7.50
CA ARG A 178 -12.47 -10.03 -7.45
C ARG A 178 -13.53 -9.46 -6.54
N TYR A 179 -13.13 -8.86 -5.41
CA TYR A 179 -14.03 -8.64 -4.29
C TYR A 179 -14.10 -7.19 -3.81
N ARG A 180 -13.19 -6.30 -4.20
CA ARG A 180 -13.15 -4.95 -3.62
C ARG A 180 -14.31 -4.06 -4.05
N ARG A 181 -14.37 -3.76 -5.34
CA ARG A 181 -15.30 -2.78 -5.92
C ARG A 181 -15.75 -3.21 -7.32
N GLN A 182 -17.02 -3.00 -7.66
CA GLN A 182 -17.57 -3.46 -8.94
C GLN A 182 -16.83 -2.93 -10.18
N ASP A 183 -16.40 -1.67 -10.17
CA ASP A 183 -15.63 -1.05 -11.27
C ASP A 183 -14.23 -1.68 -11.44
N ILE A 184 -13.56 -2.04 -10.34
CA ILE A 184 -12.29 -2.79 -10.34
C ILE A 184 -12.53 -4.17 -10.94
N TYR A 185 -13.57 -4.87 -10.48
CA TYR A 185 -13.95 -6.17 -11.02
C TYR A 185 -14.21 -6.09 -12.53
N ASP A 186 -15.03 -5.15 -12.98
CA ASP A 186 -15.36 -4.98 -14.40
C ASP A 186 -14.12 -4.69 -15.25
N MET A 187 -13.17 -3.91 -14.71
CA MET A 187 -11.91 -3.62 -15.39
C MET A 187 -11.03 -4.86 -15.54
N CYS A 188 -11.00 -5.72 -14.51
CA CYS A 188 -10.16 -6.91 -14.42
C CYS A 188 -10.82 -8.19 -14.93
N LYS A 189 -12.14 -8.19 -15.17
CA LYS A 189 -12.96 -9.38 -15.46
C LYS A 189 -12.35 -10.30 -16.50
N LYS A 190 -12.01 -9.77 -17.68
CA LYS A 190 -11.41 -10.55 -18.77
C LYS A 190 -10.08 -11.18 -18.40
N THR A 191 -9.30 -10.49 -17.57
CA THR A 191 -8.01 -10.98 -17.10
C THR A 191 -8.19 -12.12 -16.11
N MET A 192 -9.11 -11.95 -15.16
CA MET A 192 -9.42 -12.98 -14.15
C MET A 192 -10.02 -14.23 -14.81
N GLU A 193 -10.95 -14.07 -15.76
CA GLU A 193 -11.50 -15.19 -16.54
C GLU A 193 -10.41 -15.96 -17.31
N ALA A 194 -9.41 -15.25 -17.85
CA ALA A 194 -8.26 -15.85 -18.50
C ALA A 194 -7.33 -16.58 -17.51
N GLU A 195 -7.03 -15.97 -16.35
CA GLU A 195 -6.27 -16.63 -15.28
C GLU A 195 -6.96 -17.92 -14.81
N ASP A 196 -8.28 -17.86 -14.57
CA ASP A 196 -9.05 -19.00 -14.08
C ASP A 196 -9.13 -20.12 -15.13
N ALA A 197 -9.23 -19.79 -16.42
CA ALA A 197 -9.19 -20.77 -17.51
C ALA A 197 -7.83 -21.49 -17.58
N VAL A 198 -6.73 -20.75 -17.46
CA VAL A 198 -5.37 -21.33 -17.41
C VAL A 198 -5.22 -22.23 -16.18
N ALA A 199 -5.71 -21.80 -15.01
CA ALA A 199 -5.68 -22.60 -13.79
C ALA A 199 -6.48 -23.91 -13.90
N ARG A 200 -7.56 -23.94 -14.70
CA ARG A 200 -8.34 -25.15 -15.02
C ARG A 200 -7.69 -26.03 -16.10
N GLY A 201 -6.54 -25.65 -16.64
CA GLY A 201 -5.85 -26.39 -17.71
C GLY A 201 -6.49 -26.24 -19.09
N GLU A 202 -7.34 -25.22 -19.29
CA GLU A 202 -7.94 -24.95 -20.59
C GLU A 202 -6.89 -24.43 -21.57
N LYS A 203 -6.95 -24.87 -22.84
CA LYS A 203 -6.09 -24.33 -23.90
C LYS A 203 -6.45 -22.87 -24.13
N HIS A 204 -5.66 -21.96 -23.57
CA HIS A 204 -5.84 -20.53 -23.76
C HIS A 204 -5.04 -20.06 -24.98
N SER A 205 -5.74 -19.60 -26.02
CA SER A 205 -5.14 -19.19 -27.30
C SER A 205 -4.56 -17.76 -27.30
N LYS A 206 -4.75 -17.01 -26.22
CA LYS A 206 -4.26 -15.64 -26.04
C LYS A 206 -3.43 -15.57 -24.77
N GLU A 207 -2.51 -14.62 -24.66
CA GLU A 207 -1.81 -14.37 -23.40
C GLU A 207 -2.78 -13.77 -22.37
N VAL A 208 -2.65 -14.18 -21.12
CA VAL A 208 -3.37 -13.57 -19.99
C VAL A 208 -2.95 -12.10 -19.91
N PRO A 209 -3.89 -11.13 -19.99
CA PRO A 209 -3.53 -9.72 -19.89
C PRO A 209 -2.82 -9.42 -18.57
N ARG A 210 -1.80 -8.56 -18.60
CA ARG A 210 -1.09 -8.15 -17.37
C ARG A 210 -1.86 -7.06 -16.64
N TYR A 211 -1.78 -7.10 -15.31
CA TYR A 211 -2.29 -6.09 -14.40
C TYR A 211 -1.39 -6.05 -13.17
N ALA A 212 -1.36 -4.91 -12.51
CA ALA A 212 -0.53 -4.67 -11.34
C ALA A 212 -1.23 -3.67 -10.41
N ALA A 213 -0.88 -3.70 -9.13
CA ALA A 213 -1.29 -2.72 -8.13
C ALA A 213 -0.06 -2.02 -7.58
N PHE A 214 -0.13 -0.69 -7.45
CA PHE A 214 0.94 0.13 -6.91
C PHE A 214 0.37 1.15 -5.93
N SER A 215 1.10 1.41 -4.84
CA SER A 215 0.81 2.52 -3.93
C SER A 215 1.52 3.79 -4.45
N ALA A 216 0.80 4.91 -4.52
CA ALA A 216 1.34 6.21 -4.90
C ALA A 216 1.46 7.13 -3.68
N TRP A 217 2.69 7.46 -3.28
CA TRP A 217 2.96 8.28 -2.10
C TRP A 217 3.42 9.68 -2.47
N ARG A 218 2.81 10.69 -1.84
CA ARG A 218 3.16 12.09 -2.04
C ARG A 218 3.25 12.82 -0.70
N PRO A 219 4.35 13.54 -0.43
CA PRO A 219 4.38 14.46 0.70
C PRO A 219 3.50 15.69 0.42
N LEU A 220 2.66 16.07 1.40
CA LEU A 220 1.86 17.30 1.32
C LEU A 220 2.65 18.56 1.70
N SER A 221 3.75 18.37 2.42
CA SER A 221 4.69 19.41 2.86
C SER A 221 6.07 18.77 3.09
N THR A 222 7.06 19.57 3.50
CA THR A 222 8.41 19.01 3.78
C THR A 222 8.35 18.05 4.96
N VAL A 223 8.69 16.78 4.73
CA VAL A 223 8.75 15.73 5.75
C VAL A 223 10.01 15.90 6.62
N ARG A 224 9.85 15.81 7.95
CA ARG A 224 10.93 16.05 8.92
C ARG A 224 11.24 14.89 9.87
N ARG A 225 10.35 13.91 10.04
CA ARG A 225 10.50 12.82 11.01
C ARG A 225 10.32 11.44 10.40
N ASP A 226 9.18 11.21 9.75
CA ASP A 226 8.79 9.89 9.22
C ASP A 226 8.85 9.89 7.67
N PRO A 227 10.04 9.88 7.04
CA PRO A 227 10.14 9.78 5.59
C PRO A 227 9.64 8.42 5.12
N ILE A 228 9.10 8.38 3.91
CA ILE A 228 8.91 7.10 3.24
C ILE A 228 10.27 6.52 2.87
N ALA A 229 10.49 5.27 3.24
CA ALA A 229 11.64 4.48 2.83
C ALA A 229 11.13 3.30 1.98
N VAL A 230 11.86 3.00 0.91
CA VAL A 230 11.63 1.85 0.03
C VAL A 230 12.97 1.15 -0.18
N CYS A 231 12.93 -0.15 -0.43
CA CYS A 231 14.10 -0.95 -0.77
C CYS A 231 13.94 -1.57 -2.16
N ASP A 232 15.06 -1.98 -2.75
CA ASP A 232 15.07 -2.73 -4.00
C ASP A 232 14.46 -4.11 -3.74
N SER A 233 13.36 -4.44 -4.41
CA SER A 233 12.66 -5.72 -4.20
C SER A 233 13.56 -6.94 -4.45
N ARG A 234 14.61 -6.80 -5.26
CA ARG A 234 15.59 -7.86 -5.53
C ARG A 234 16.52 -8.16 -4.36
N SER A 235 16.62 -7.27 -3.38
CA SER A 235 17.38 -7.52 -2.15
C SER A 235 16.58 -8.29 -1.09
N VAL A 236 15.31 -8.59 -1.34
CA VAL A 236 14.42 -9.30 -0.42
C VAL A 236 14.11 -10.68 -0.98
N LYS A 237 14.31 -11.74 -0.19
CA LYS A 237 14.01 -13.11 -0.62
C LYS A 237 12.53 -13.42 -0.41
N ALA A 238 12.02 -14.39 -1.18
CA ALA A 238 10.63 -14.82 -1.03
C ALA A 238 10.30 -15.29 0.40
N ASP A 239 11.23 -15.97 1.06
CA ASP A 239 11.03 -16.47 2.42
C ASP A 239 11.14 -15.37 3.49
N ASP A 240 11.56 -14.15 3.15
CA ASP A 240 11.58 -13.00 4.07
C ASP A 240 10.18 -12.45 4.33
N TYR A 241 9.20 -12.83 3.52
CA TYR A 241 7.83 -12.40 3.65
C TYR A 241 7.03 -13.27 4.61
N ALA A 242 6.55 -12.68 5.70
CA ALA A 242 5.50 -13.24 6.54
C ALA A 242 4.14 -12.75 6.03
N LYS A 243 3.34 -13.67 5.47
CA LYS A 243 2.00 -13.35 4.97
C LYS A 243 1.07 -12.97 6.12
N VAL A 244 0.26 -11.95 5.89
CA VAL A 244 -0.71 -11.43 6.86
C VAL A 244 -2.01 -11.08 6.15
N LEU A 245 -3.13 -11.31 6.83
CA LEU A 245 -4.46 -11.01 6.32
C LEU A 245 -5.06 -9.78 7.01
N TYR A 246 -5.89 -9.03 6.29
CA TYR A 246 -6.69 -7.91 6.79
C TYR A 246 -8.15 -8.09 6.42
N ARG A 247 -9.03 -7.53 7.24
CA ARG A 247 -10.38 -7.22 6.80
C ARG A 247 -10.35 -5.99 5.91
N ALA A 248 -10.98 -6.06 4.75
CA ALA A 248 -11.16 -4.94 3.84
C ALA A 248 -12.63 -4.88 3.38
N VAL A 249 -13.17 -3.68 3.11
CA VAL A 249 -14.57 -3.58 2.68
C VAL A 249 -14.78 -4.07 1.25
N SER A 250 -15.99 -4.55 0.99
CA SER A 250 -16.46 -5.00 -0.32
C SER A 250 -17.83 -4.40 -0.62
N ASP A 251 -18.06 -4.02 -1.88
CA ASP A 251 -19.41 -3.77 -2.43
C ASP A 251 -19.94 -4.95 -3.27
N ILE A 252 -19.15 -6.01 -3.46
CA ILE A 252 -19.46 -7.20 -4.26
C ILE A 252 -19.98 -8.33 -3.37
N THR A 253 -19.35 -8.57 -2.22
CA THR A 253 -19.65 -9.73 -1.37
C THR A 253 -20.86 -9.46 -0.47
N GLY A 254 -21.62 -10.53 -0.17
CA GLY A 254 -22.76 -10.44 0.75
C GLY A 254 -22.37 -10.10 2.20
N SER A 255 -21.17 -10.51 2.63
CA SER A 255 -20.57 -10.13 3.92
C SER A 255 -20.15 -8.67 3.98
N ARG A 256 -20.10 -7.97 2.83
CA ARG A 256 -19.61 -6.59 2.68
C ARG A 256 -18.15 -6.39 3.06
N GLU A 257 -17.41 -7.48 3.17
CA GLU A 257 -16.00 -7.54 3.51
C GLU A 257 -15.33 -8.69 2.75
N TYR A 258 -14.02 -8.61 2.59
CA TYR A 258 -13.17 -9.70 2.10
C TYR A 258 -11.84 -9.68 2.85
N HIS A 259 -11.10 -10.79 2.78
CA HIS A 259 -9.73 -10.83 3.30
C HIS A 259 -8.75 -10.40 2.23
N LEU A 260 -7.95 -9.41 2.57
CA LEU A 260 -6.83 -8.96 1.75
C LEU A 260 -5.54 -9.60 2.26
N GLU A 261 -4.76 -10.25 1.38
CA GLU A 261 -3.42 -10.75 1.72
C GLU A 261 -2.35 -9.68 1.43
N ALA A 262 -1.54 -9.39 2.45
CA ALA A 262 -0.30 -8.62 2.29
C ALA A 262 0.86 -9.36 2.97
N ALA A 263 2.03 -8.74 3.06
CA ALA A 263 3.16 -9.38 3.73
C ALA A 263 4.03 -8.39 4.51
N TRP A 264 4.52 -8.86 5.65
CA TRP A 264 5.57 -8.20 6.43
C TRP A 264 6.93 -8.73 6.03
N LEU A 265 7.96 -7.88 6.10
CA LEU A 265 9.33 -8.35 6.07
C LEU A 265 9.71 -8.82 7.48
N SER A 266 10.14 -10.07 7.55
CA SER A 266 10.73 -10.67 8.74
C SER A 266 12.13 -10.08 8.98
N PRO A 267 12.61 -10.08 10.23
CA PRO A 267 13.96 -9.60 10.52
C PRO A 267 15.05 -10.32 9.69
N PRO A 268 16.07 -9.58 9.22
CA PRO A 268 17.19 -10.17 8.48
C PRO A 268 18.09 -10.98 9.42
N GLY A 269 18.13 -12.31 9.26
CA GLY A 269 19.00 -13.22 10.02
C GLY A 269 19.13 -14.61 9.37
N GLU A 270 20.12 -15.40 9.79
CA GLU A 270 20.22 -16.83 9.42
C GLU A 270 18.98 -17.55 9.97
N LYS A 271 18.03 -17.86 9.08
CA LYS A 271 16.91 -18.72 9.41
C LYS A 271 17.48 -20.12 9.66
N SER A 272 17.38 -20.60 10.90
CA SER A 272 17.64 -22.01 11.19
C SER A 272 16.61 -22.84 10.45
N ASP A 273 17.12 -23.73 9.59
CA ASP A 273 16.36 -24.79 8.91
C ASP A 273 15.49 -25.62 9.86
#